data_AF-A0A7T0LJ72-F1
#
_entry.id   AF-A0A7T0LJ72-F1
#
_cell.length_a   1.000
_cell.length_b   1.000
_cell.length_c   1.000
_cell.angle_alpha   90.00
_cell.angle_beta   90.00
_cell.angle_gamma   90.00
#
_symmetry.space_group_name_H-M   'P 1'
#
loop_
_entity.id
_entity.type
_entity.pdbx_description
1 polymer ?
#
loop_
_entity_poly.entity_id
_entity_poly.type
_entity_poly.pdbx_seq_one_letter_code
_entity_poly.pdbx_strand_id
1 'polypeptide(L)'
;MRPGLLRALLLGQLAVVGAVGSLGGCLAGRPVSVLMIPLLIDQNVALPGTLPRWEPTDLGWTALVIAGSTLLGGWGPARRAAHATETDLLAGVQGHRRSRPARALGVLTRLLVAGGLTAGVVVSAVTVHRYGAVSSTAADASFLGALGALVLVCVLASWLVPVLLRGAAHLPVPGPAWHVATRTALLESRRSTATVLPFLIALGLVVIMFGSARMGVGSVRLSGFLSVFGLALATAWSGGVAVIAMSAGRRRRDAALLSAAGASAGQVRAAQVLEGVLHAFAAVLLGLVVCAISTALIAPASGTAWAQVPGRLPWVEIGVTGALTLATTCVAVVVSAWAGHGAGTATVLRARD
;
A
#
# COMPACT_ATOMS: atom_id res chain seq x y z
N MET A 1 33.63 -4.21 -5.43
CA MET A 1 33.07 -3.28 -6.44
C MET A 1 33.11 -1.85 -5.93
N ARG A 2 33.34 -0.84 -6.79
CA ARG A 2 33.22 0.57 -6.38
C ARG A 2 31.75 0.89 -6.04
N PRO A 3 31.46 1.65 -4.98
CA PRO A 3 30.08 1.94 -4.54
C PRO A 3 29.26 2.67 -5.62
N GLY A 4 29.90 3.55 -6.40
CA GLY A 4 29.27 4.22 -7.54
C GLY A 4 28.81 3.24 -8.64
N LEU A 5 29.61 2.23 -8.93
CA LEU A 5 29.29 1.22 -9.96
C LEU A 5 28.11 0.34 -9.51
N LEU A 6 28.10 -0.11 -8.25
CA LEU A 6 26.99 -0.91 -7.71
C LEU A 6 25.67 -0.14 -7.76
N ARG A 7 25.69 1.14 -7.36
CA ARG A 7 24.50 2.00 -7.41
C ARG A 7 24.00 2.21 -8.83
N ALA A 8 24.91 2.47 -9.78
CA ALA A 8 24.56 2.64 -11.19
C ALA A 8 23.94 1.36 -11.76
N LEU A 9 24.48 0.19 -11.39
CA LEU A 9 23.98 -1.12 -11.83
C LEU A 9 22.58 -1.39 -11.28
N LEU A 10 22.35 -1.17 -9.98
CA LEU A 10 21.04 -1.33 -9.34
C LEU A 10 19.98 -0.38 -9.94
N LEU A 11 20.35 0.88 -10.17
CA LEU A 11 19.45 1.85 -10.81
C LEU A 11 19.19 1.51 -12.27
N GLY A 12 20.21 1.07 -13.01
CA GLY A 12 20.07 0.59 -14.39
C GLY A 12 19.11 -0.61 -14.48
N GLN A 13 19.24 -1.58 -13.58
CA GLN A 13 18.31 -2.70 -13.48
C GLN A 13 16.87 -2.25 -13.18
N LEU A 14 16.68 -1.31 -12.25
CA LEU A 14 15.36 -0.75 -11.95
C LEU A 14 14.76 0.03 -13.14
N ALA A 15 15.58 0.75 -13.89
CA ALA A 15 15.15 1.44 -15.11
C ALA A 15 14.73 0.43 -16.18
N VAL A 16 15.51 -0.64 -16.38
CA VAL A 16 15.18 -1.72 -17.32
C VAL A 16 13.89 -2.42 -16.91
N VAL A 17 13.74 -2.78 -15.63
CA VAL A 17 12.50 -3.40 -15.11
C VAL A 17 11.31 -2.46 -15.28
N GLY A 18 11.48 -1.15 -15.05
CA GLY A 18 10.45 -0.15 -15.28
C GLY A 18 10.06 -0.02 -16.75
N ALA A 19 11.04 0.02 -17.66
CA ALA A 19 10.82 0.12 -19.09
C ALA A 19 10.17 -1.15 -19.67
N VAL A 20 10.67 -2.33 -19.31
CA VAL A 20 10.09 -3.63 -19.71
C VAL A 20 8.70 -3.79 -19.12
N GLY A 21 8.51 -3.40 -17.85
CA GLY A 21 7.20 -3.38 -17.19
C GLY A 21 6.21 -2.44 -17.89
N SER A 22 6.68 -1.28 -18.35
CA SER A 22 5.87 -0.36 -19.15
C SER A 22 5.45 -0.99 -20.47
N LEU A 23 6.39 -1.59 -21.21
CA LEU A 23 6.08 -2.26 -22.48
C LEU A 23 5.08 -3.40 -22.29
N GLY A 24 5.28 -4.24 -21.28
CA GLY A 24 4.35 -5.31 -20.92
C GLY A 24 2.98 -4.78 -20.49
N GLY A 25 2.95 -3.72 -19.69
CA GLY A 25 1.74 -3.04 -19.24
C GLY A 25 0.95 -2.43 -20.40
N CYS A 26 1.65 -1.82 -21.35
CA CYS A 26 1.05 -1.36 -22.59
C CYS A 26 0.46 -2.56 -23.33
N LEU A 27 1.24 -3.61 -23.64
CA LEU A 27 0.75 -4.81 -24.35
C LEU A 27 -0.52 -5.40 -23.72
N ALA A 28 -0.54 -5.53 -22.39
CA ALA A 28 -1.71 -5.96 -21.64
C ALA A 28 -2.86 -4.93 -21.62
N GLY A 29 -2.56 -3.65 -21.84
CA GLY A 29 -3.53 -2.57 -21.93
C GLY A 29 -4.52 -2.72 -23.07
N ARG A 30 -4.17 -3.37 -24.19
CA ARG A 30 -5.12 -3.60 -25.30
C ARG A 30 -6.28 -4.51 -24.90
N PRO A 31 -6.07 -5.76 -24.43
CA PRO A 31 -7.17 -6.60 -23.99
C PRO A 31 -7.92 -5.98 -22.80
N VAL A 32 -7.22 -5.32 -21.88
CA VAL A 32 -7.87 -4.61 -20.76
C VAL A 32 -8.77 -3.48 -21.27
N SER A 33 -8.34 -2.69 -22.24
CA SER A 33 -9.14 -1.61 -22.82
C SER A 33 -10.41 -2.13 -23.50
N VAL A 34 -10.33 -3.28 -24.18
CA VAL A 34 -11.51 -3.93 -24.79
C VAL A 34 -12.52 -4.35 -23.73
N LEU A 35 -12.06 -4.82 -22.57
CA LEU A 35 -12.92 -5.18 -21.45
C LEU A 35 -13.48 -3.94 -20.71
N MET A 36 -12.73 -2.84 -20.67
CA MET A 36 -13.08 -1.62 -19.93
C MET A 36 -13.95 -0.65 -20.74
N ILE A 37 -13.80 -0.57 -22.06
CA ILE A 37 -14.54 0.38 -22.91
C ILE A 37 -16.06 0.24 -22.78
N PRO A 38 -16.65 -0.97 -22.79
CA PRO A 38 -18.10 -1.13 -22.58
C PRO A 38 -18.54 -0.56 -21.23
N LEU A 39 -17.76 -0.82 -20.17
CA LEU A 39 -18.04 -0.28 -18.84
C LEU A 39 -17.89 1.24 -18.79
N LEU A 40 -16.94 1.82 -19.54
CA LEU A 40 -16.76 3.27 -19.62
C LEU A 40 -17.91 3.95 -20.39
N ILE A 41 -18.42 3.30 -21.44
CA ILE A 41 -19.58 3.77 -22.21
C ILE A 41 -20.85 3.72 -21.34
N ASP A 42 -21.10 2.60 -20.65
CA ASP A 42 -22.25 2.44 -19.75
C ASP A 42 -22.28 3.47 -18.60
N GLN A 43 -21.13 4.03 -18.24
CA GLN A 43 -21.00 5.03 -17.20
C GLN A 43 -20.92 6.47 -17.74
N ASN A 44 -21.15 6.67 -19.04
CA ASN A 44 -21.05 7.96 -19.72
C ASN A 44 -19.67 8.65 -19.56
N VAL A 45 -18.61 7.85 -19.37
CA VAL A 45 -17.23 8.34 -19.30
C VAL A 45 -16.59 8.36 -20.70
N ALA A 46 -17.04 7.47 -21.60
CA ALA A 46 -16.57 7.40 -22.98
C ALA A 46 -17.74 7.44 -23.97
N LEU A 47 -17.51 8.02 -25.15
CA LEU A 47 -18.51 8.10 -26.21
C LEU A 47 -18.70 6.72 -26.88
N PRO A 48 -19.93 6.38 -27.32
CA PRO A 48 -20.16 5.22 -28.18
C PRO A 48 -19.25 5.28 -29.42
N GLY A 49 -18.60 4.16 -29.75
CA GLY A 49 -17.62 4.10 -30.84
C GLY A 49 -16.19 4.46 -30.46
N THR A 50 -15.90 4.69 -29.18
CA THR A 50 -14.51 4.84 -28.70
C THR A 50 -13.72 3.56 -28.97
N LEU A 51 -12.64 3.67 -29.73
CA LEU A 51 -11.74 2.56 -30.04
C LEU A 51 -10.40 2.76 -29.31
N PRO A 52 -9.78 1.67 -28.81
CA PRO A 52 -8.47 1.77 -28.20
C PRO A 52 -7.44 2.07 -29.28
N ARG A 53 -6.90 3.29 -29.26
CA ARG A 53 -5.79 3.72 -30.12
C ARG A 53 -4.51 3.76 -29.31
N TRP A 54 -3.42 3.48 -30.02
CA TRP A 54 -2.09 3.39 -29.46
C TRP A 54 -1.22 4.37 -30.21
N GLU A 55 -0.80 5.42 -29.53
CA GLU A 55 0.17 6.34 -30.08
C GLU A 55 1.59 5.93 -29.63
N PRO A 56 2.57 5.83 -30.53
CA PRO A 56 3.95 5.51 -30.13
C PRO A 56 4.56 6.52 -29.14
N THR A 57 4.08 7.76 -29.17
CA THR A 57 4.41 8.83 -28.22
C THR A 57 3.97 8.48 -26.80
N ASP A 58 2.79 7.88 -26.63
CA ASP A 58 2.28 7.43 -25.32
C ASP A 58 3.13 6.30 -24.73
N LEU A 59 3.70 5.43 -25.57
CA LEU A 59 4.66 4.41 -25.13
C LEU A 59 5.93 5.03 -24.54
N GLY A 60 6.43 6.10 -25.16
CA GLY A 60 7.57 6.85 -24.65
C GLY A 60 7.28 7.49 -23.29
N TRP A 61 6.11 8.13 -23.16
CA TRP A 61 5.69 8.78 -21.91
C TRP A 61 5.44 7.79 -20.78
N THR A 62 4.75 6.69 -21.05
CA THR A 62 4.50 5.64 -20.05
C THR A 62 5.81 5.02 -19.57
N ALA A 63 6.75 4.73 -20.48
CA ALA A 63 8.05 4.21 -20.12
C ALA A 63 8.85 5.21 -19.27
N LEU A 64 8.83 6.49 -19.63
CA LEU A 64 9.48 7.56 -18.86
C LEU A 64 8.89 7.68 -17.45
N VAL A 65 7.57 7.71 -17.33
CA VAL A 65 6.89 7.86 -16.04
C VAL A 65 7.12 6.65 -15.15
N ILE A 66 7.01 5.43 -15.69
CA ILE A 66 7.19 4.20 -14.92
C ILE A 66 8.66 4.02 -14.52
N ALA A 67 9.60 4.13 -15.47
CA ALA A 67 11.02 4.02 -15.18
C ALA A 67 11.51 5.15 -14.26
N GLY A 68 11.02 6.38 -14.46
CA GLY A 68 11.30 7.51 -13.58
C GLY A 68 10.81 7.26 -12.15
N SER A 69 9.59 6.75 -12.00
CA SER A 69 9.00 6.43 -10.69
C SER A 69 9.75 5.30 -9.99
N THR A 70 10.15 4.23 -10.70
CA THR A 70 10.93 3.14 -10.11
C THR A 70 12.33 3.59 -9.72
N LEU A 71 12.96 4.45 -10.53
CA LEU A 71 14.25 5.06 -10.20
C LEU A 71 14.16 5.94 -8.95
N LEU A 72 13.15 6.81 -8.87
CA LEU A 72 12.92 7.66 -7.70
C LEU A 72 12.67 6.83 -6.43
N GLY A 73 11.84 5.79 -6.52
CA GLY A 73 11.56 4.87 -5.41
C GLY A 73 12.78 4.05 -4.98
N GLY A 74 13.61 3.62 -5.93
CA GLY A 74 14.79 2.79 -5.71
C GLY A 74 16.06 3.56 -5.36
N TRP A 75 16.11 4.87 -5.59
CA TRP A 75 17.29 5.71 -5.36
C TRP A 75 17.83 5.62 -3.93
N GLY A 76 16.94 5.76 -2.96
CA GLY A 76 17.29 5.67 -1.54
C GLY A 76 17.85 4.27 -1.18
N PRO A 77 17.11 3.18 -1.45
CA PRO A 77 17.60 1.81 -1.28
C PRO A 77 18.93 1.53 -1.99
N ALA A 78 19.07 1.86 -3.28
CA ALA A 78 20.28 1.61 -4.06
C ALA A 78 21.50 2.36 -3.49
N ARG A 79 21.31 3.61 -3.07
CA ARG A 79 22.36 4.38 -2.38
C ARG A 79 22.73 3.74 -1.05
N ARG A 80 21.76 3.23 -0.29
CA ARG A 80 22.04 2.54 0.99
C ARG A 80 22.80 1.24 0.78
N ALA A 81 22.40 0.42 -0.19
CA ALA A 81 23.07 -0.83 -0.52
C ALA A 81 24.51 -0.59 -0.96
N ALA A 82 24.75 0.43 -1.78
CA ALA A 82 26.10 0.80 -2.24
C ALA A 82 27.05 1.26 -1.13
N HIS A 83 26.54 1.73 0.01
CA HIS A 83 27.35 2.18 1.14
C HIS A 83 27.32 1.22 2.34
N ALA A 84 26.71 0.03 2.20
CA ALA A 84 26.72 -0.98 3.25
C ALA A 84 28.14 -1.56 3.36
N THR A 85 28.68 -1.59 4.58
CA THR A 85 29.98 -2.22 4.85
C THR A 85 29.81 -3.73 5.03
N GLU A 86 30.84 -4.51 4.72
CA GLU A 86 30.80 -5.97 4.88
C GLU A 86 30.54 -6.39 6.33
N THR A 87 31.05 -5.62 7.29
CA THR A 87 30.80 -5.81 8.73
C THR A 87 29.34 -5.54 9.11
N ASP A 88 28.68 -4.52 8.53
CA ASP A 88 27.24 -4.27 8.74
C ASP A 88 26.38 -5.40 8.15
N LEU A 89 26.80 -5.97 7.02
CA LEU A 89 26.13 -7.10 6.38
C LEU A 89 26.30 -8.39 7.19
N LEU A 90 27.50 -8.66 7.72
CA LEU A 90 27.80 -9.81 8.57
C LEU A 90 27.13 -9.72 9.95
N ALA A 91 27.04 -8.52 10.53
CA ALA A 91 26.38 -8.30 11.81
C ALA A 91 24.84 -8.30 11.70
N GLY A 92 24.28 -8.34 10.49
CA GLY A 92 22.85 -8.19 10.26
C GLY A 92 22.30 -6.80 10.65
N VAL A 93 23.18 -5.84 10.94
CA VAL A 93 22.81 -4.49 11.39
C VAL A 93 22.54 -3.62 10.16
N GLN A 94 21.46 -3.93 9.44
CA GLN A 94 21.01 -3.06 8.36
C GLN A 94 20.30 -1.83 8.93
N GLY A 95 21.02 -0.72 9.14
CA GLY A 95 20.41 0.60 9.10
C GLY A 95 20.54 1.53 10.31
N HIS A 96 21.48 1.30 11.24
CA HIS A 96 21.67 2.23 12.37
C HIS A 96 22.54 3.46 12.06
N ARG A 97 23.45 3.39 11.08
CA ARG A 97 24.30 4.54 10.70
C ARG A 97 23.68 5.46 9.66
N ARG A 98 22.49 6.00 9.95
CA ARG A 98 22.05 7.22 9.26
C ARG A 98 22.82 8.36 9.91
N SER A 99 23.58 9.16 9.15
CA SER A 99 24.05 10.44 9.70
C SER A 99 22.82 11.21 10.18
N ARG A 100 22.87 11.74 11.40
CA ARG A 100 21.80 12.55 12.00
C ARG A 100 21.16 13.54 11.00
N PRO A 101 21.93 14.26 10.14
CA PRO A 101 21.34 15.16 9.13
C PRO A 101 20.51 14.45 8.06
N ALA A 102 20.95 13.30 7.53
CA ALA A 102 20.19 12.58 6.50
C ALA A 102 18.90 11.95 7.05
N ARG A 103 18.85 11.69 8.36
CA ARG A 103 17.61 11.29 9.05
C ARG A 103 16.69 12.49 9.20
N ALA A 104 17.22 13.61 9.70
CA ALA A 104 16.47 14.85 9.91
C ALA A 104 15.86 15.35 8.60
N LEU A 105 16.64 15.42 7.51
CA LEU A 105 16.15 15.85 6.20
C LEU A 105 15.02 14.95 5.69
N GLY A 106 15.14 13.63 5.86
CA GLY A 106 14.09 12.68 5.45
C GLY A 106 12.81 12.76 6.29
N VAL A 107 12.91 13.21 7.54
CA VAL A 107 11.74 13.50 8.39
C VAL A 107 11.14 14.84 7.98
N LEU A 108 11.97 15.87 7.79
CA LEU A 108 11.55 17.21 7.37
C LEU A 108 10.81 17.17 6.03
N THR A 109 11.32 16.45 5.04
CA THR A 109 10.64 16.33 3.73
C THR A 109 9.28 15.65 3.86
N ARG A 110 9.17 14.61 4.70
CA ARG A 110 7.88 13.97 4.98
C ARG A 110 6.92 14.89 5.72
N LEU A 111 7.40 15.66 6.69
CA LEU A 111 6.59 16.65 7.41
C LEU A 111 6.13 17.77 6.48
N LEU A 112 6.97 18.22 5.55
CA LEU A 112 6.61 19.23 4.56
C LEU A 112 5.52 18.70 3.62
N VAL A 113 5.66 17.48 3.10
CA VAL A 113 4.64 16.83 2.27
C VAL A 113 3.35 16.62 3.05
N ALA A 114 3.41 16.14 4.29
CA ALA A 114 2.25 15.99 5.15
C ALA A 114 1.60 17.36 5.45
N GLY A 115 2.38 18.41 5.67
CA GLY A 115 1.93 19.78 5.86
C GLY A 115 1.19 20.32 4.63
N GLY A 116 1.73 20.10 3.42
CA GLY A 116 1.05 20.48 2.17
C GLY A 116 -0.26 19.72 1.96
N LEU A 117 -0.27 18.42 2.23
CA LEU A 117 -1.49 17.60 2.09
C LEU A 117 -2.55 17.95 3.13
N THR A 118 -2.15 18.20 4.39
CA THR A 118 -3.08 18.67 5.43
C THR A 118 -3.65 20.04 5.08
N ALA A 119 -2.84 20.98 4.59
CA ALA A 119 -3.33 22.26 4.08
C ALA A 119 -4.32 22.07 2.92
N GLY A 120 -4.05 21.16 1.97
CA GLY A 120 -4.97 20.82 0.90
C GLY A 120 -6.32 20.28 1.40
N VAL A 121 -6.30 19.36 2.37
CA VAL A 121 -7.52 18.84 3.02
C VAL A 121 -8.29 19.96 3.74
N VAL A 122 -7.61 20.87 4.42
CA VAL A 122 -8.23 22.02 5.09
C VAL A 122 -8.84 22.99 4.07
N VAL A 123 -8.14 23.27 2.96
CA VAL A 123 -8.68 24.08 1.87
C VAL A 123 -9.94 23.44 1.30
N SER A 124 -9.94 22.13 1.07
CA SER A 124 -11.15 21.38 0.66
C SER A 124 -12.29 21.49 1.66
N ALA A 125 -12.02 21.40 2.97
CA ALA A 125 -13.05 21.57 3.99
C ALA A 125 -13.64 23.00 3.96
N VAL A 126 -12.79 24.01 3.82
CA VAL A 126 -13.21 25.42 3.75
C VAL A 126 -14.04 25.69 2.49
N THR A 127 -13.64 25.16 1.34
CA THR A 127 -14.41 25.33 0.09
C THR A 127 -15.78 24.67 0.19
N VAL A 128 -15.85 23.45 0.73
CA VAL A 128 -17.14 22.77 0.98
C VAL A 128 -18.06 23.62 1.86
N HIS A 129 -17.53 24.20 2.93
CA HIS A 129 -18.32 25.07 3.81
C HIS A 129 -18.75 26.38 3.14
N ARG A 130 -17.95 26.94 2.23
CA ARG A 130 -18.25 28.22 1.56
C ARG A 130 -19.28 28.11 0.46
N TYR A 131 -19.20 27.08 -0.39
CA TYR A 131 -20.08 26.93 -1.54
C TYR A 131 -21.41 26.23 -1.20
N GLY A 132 -21.51 25.64 0.00
CA GLY A 132 -22.72 24.99 0.48
C GLY A 132 -22.95 23.63 -0.15
N ALA A 133 -23.85 22.86 0.47
CA ALA A 133 -24.20 21.52 0.04
C ALA A 133 -24.75 21.50 -1.40
N VAL A 134 -24.51 20.40 -2.12
CA VAL A 134 -25.04 20.12 -3.47
C VAL A 134 -24.44 21.01 -4.57
N SER A 135 -23.54 21.93 -4.24
CA SER A 135 -22.75 22.65 -5.26
C SER A 135 -21.72 21.73 -5.92
N SER A 136 -21.53 21.89 -7.24
CA SER A 136 -20.51 21.13 -7.99
C SER A 136 -19.10 21.41 -7.46
N THR A 137 -18.82 22.66 -7.07
CA THR A 137 -17.53 23.05 -6.49
C THR A 137 -17.27 22.41 -5.13
N ALA A 138 -18.28 22.27 -4.26
CA ALA A 138 -18.14 21.53 -3.00
C ALA A 138 -17.96 20.03 -3.26
N ALA A 139 -18.68 19.46 -4.23
CA ALA A 139 -18.54 18.05 -4.62
C ALA A 139 -17.09 17.76 -5.07
N ASP A 140 -16.57 18.54 -6.03
CA ASP A 140 -15.21 18.37 -6.56
C ASP A 140 -14.15 18.57 -5.47
N ALA A 141 -14.30 19.60 -4.65
CA ALA A 141 -13.36 19.87 -3.57
C ALA A 141 -13.37 18.78 -2.48
N SER A 142 -14.55 18.25 -2.13
CA SER A 142 -14.67 17.17 -1.15
C SER A 142 -14.02 15.88 -1.65
N PHE A 143 -14.18 15.57 -2.93
CA PHE A 143 -13.61 14.38 -3.56
C PHE A 143 -12.09 14.49 -3.68
N LEU A 144 -11.58 15.63 -4.17
CA LEU A 144 -10.15 15.88 -4.24
C LEU A 144 -9.51 15.91 -2.84
N GLY A 145 -10.21 16.49 -1.86
CA GLY A 145 -9.80 16.48 -0.46
C GLY A 145 -9.75 15.08 0.13
N ALA A 146 -10.70 14.20 -0.21
CA ALA A 146 -10.71 12.81 0.23
C ALA A 146 -9.54 12.00 -0.38
N LEU A 147 -9.22 12.20 -1.66
CA LEU A 147 -8.02 11.62 -2.27
C LEU A 147 -6.73 12.17 -1.63
N GLY A 148 -6.68 13.48 -1.37
CA GLY A 148 -5.59 14.12 -0.62
C GLY A 148 -5.42 13.53 0.78
N ALA A 149 -6.52 13.23 1.46
CA ALA A 149 -6.51 12.56 2.76
C ALA A 149 -5.97 11.13 2.68
N LEU A 150 -6.33 10.35 1.65
CA LEU A 150 -5.73 9.03 1.42
C LEU A 150 -4.21 9.12 1.26
N VAL A 151 -3.74 10.05 0.43
CA VAL A 151 -2.29 10.27 0.22
C VAL A 151 -1.62 10.72 1.52
N LEU A 152 -2.26 11.60 2.29
CA LEU A 152 -1.79 12.01 3.61
C LEU A 152 -1.61 10.81 4.55
N VAL A 153 -2.63 9.96 4.67
CA VAL A 153 -2.55 8.76 5.51
C VAL A 153 -1.45 7.82 5.01
N CYS A 154 -1.23 7.67 3.71
CA CYS A 154 -0.11 6.91 3.15
C CYS A 154 1.26 7.48 3.54
N VAL A 155 1.43 8.80 3.52
CA VAL A 155 2.67 9.47 3.97
C VAL A 155 2.89 9.24 5.47
N LEU A 156 1.83 9.39 6.26
CA LEU A 156 1.84 9.20 7.70
C LEU A 156 1.93 7.72 8.12
N ALA A 157 1.61 6.76 7.24
CA ALA A 157 1.62 5.33 7.54
C ALA A 157 2.97 4.86 8.14
N SER A 158 4.07 5.48 7.72
CA SER A 158 5.40 5.19 8.25
C SER A 158 5.60 5.51 9.74
N TRP A 159 4.75 6.36 10.30
CA TRP A 159 4.68 6.66 11.74
C TRP A 159 3.49 5.95 12.40
N LEU A 160 2.35 5.86 11.71
CA LEU A 160 1.12 5.27 12.22
C LEU A 160 1.21 3.75 12.36
N VAL A 161 1.69 3.01 11.36
CA VAL A 161 1.80 1.54 11.41
C VAL A 161 2.60 1.06 12.63
N PRO A 162 3.80 1.60 12.94
CA PRO A 162 4.52 1.25 14.16
C PRO A 162 3.75 1.54 15.45
N VAL A 163 2.91 2.58 15.49
CA VAL A 163 2.07 2.93 16.66
C VAL A 163 0.93 1.93 16.79
N LEU A 164 0.24 1.62 15.68
CA LEU A 164 -0.85 0.64 15.64
C LEU A 164 -0.38 -0.75 16.08
N LEU A 165 0.79 -1.18 15.62
CA LEU A 165 1.37 -2.47 16.01
C LEU A 165 1.83 -2.49 17.48
N ARG A 166 2.29 -1.36 18.02
CA ARG A 166 2.55 -1.21 19.46
C ARG A 166 1.27 -1.32 20.27
N GLY A 167 0.21 -0.64 19.83
CA GLY A 167 -1.12 -0.75 20.42
C GLY A 167 -1.62 -2.19 20.39
N ALA A 168 -1.52 -2.87 19.25
CA ALA A 168 -1.89 -4.27 19.10
C ALA A 168 -1.10 -5.16 20.07
N ALA A 169 0.19 -4.92 20.29
CA ALA A 169 0.99 -5.73 21.22
C ALA A 169 0.49 -5.69 22.70
N HIS A 170 -0.33 -4.71 23.08
CA HIS A 170 -0.95 -4.63 24.40
C HIS A 170 -2.23 -5.48 24.53
N LEU A 171 -2.76 -6.05 23.43
CA LEU A 171 -3.91 -6.94 23.51
C LEU A 171 -3.52 -8.22 24.28
N PRO A 172 -4.29 -8.63 25.31
CA PRO A 172 -4.00 -9.79 26.14
C PRO A 172 -4.40 -11.09 25.42
N VAL A 173 -3.79 -11.37 24.26
CA VAL A 173 -4.01 -12.63 23.53
C VAL A 173 -3.01 -13.67 24.05
N PRO A 174 -3.48 -14.78 24.64
CA PRO A 174 -2.60 -15.81 25.17
C PRO A 174 -1.88 -16.55 24.03
N GLY A 175 -0.60 -16.85 24.25
CA GLY A 175 0.17 -17.80 23.44
C GLY A 175 1.52 -17.30 22.94
N PRO A 176 2.49 -18.21 22.74
CA PRO A 176 3.84 -17.86 22.29
C PRO A 176 3.85 -17.32 20.86
N ALA A 177 2.93 -17.78 20.00
CA ALA A 177 2.80 -17.27 18.63
C ALA A 177 2.45 -15.78 18.58
N TRP A 178 1.60 -15.31 19.51
CA TRP A 178 1.25 -13.89 19.63
C TRP A 178 2.42 -13.02 20.05
N HIS A 179 3.18 -13.48 21.03
CA HIS A 179 4.37 -12.78 21.50
C HIS A 179 5.44 -12.70 20.40
N VAL A 180 5.66 -13.78 19.67
CA VAL A 180 6.62 -13.81 18.56
C VAL A 180 6.18 -12.87 17.45
N ALA A 181 4.93 -12.97 16.98
CA ALA A 181 4.42 -12.16 15.86
C ALA A 181 4.41 -10.65 16.17
N THR A 182 4.01 -10.27 17.38
CA THR A 182 4.02 -8.85 17.80
C THR A 182 5.45 -8.32 17.94
N ARG A 183 6.37 -9.10 18.51
CA ARG A 183 7.79 -8.68 18.62
C ARG A 183 8.46 -8.55 17.26
N THR A 184 8.26 -9.49 16.33
CA THR A 184 8.79 -9.38 14.97
C THR A 184 8.19 -8.18 14.23
N ALA A 185 6.87 -7.97 14.32
CA ALA A 185 6.21 -6.82 13.70
C ALA A 185 6.71 -5.46 14.23
N LEU A 186 7.09 -5.39 15.51
CA LEU A 186 7.65 -4.20 16.15
C LEU A 186 9.10 -3.92 15.75
N LEU A 187 9.94 -4.96 15.75
CA LEU A 187 11.35 -4.86 15.36
C LEU A 187 11.49 -4.49 13.87
N GLU A 188 10.56 -4.96 13.03
CA GLU A 188 10.58 -4.73 11.58
C GLU A 188 9.57 -3.67 11.10
N SER A 189 9.29 -2.66 11.92
CA SER A 189 8.29 -1.60 11.64
C SER A 189 8.34 -0.97 10.24
N ARG A 190 9.53 -0.82 9.64
CA ARG A 190 9.69 -0.32 8.26
C ARG A 190 9.15 -1.29 7.20
N ARG A 191 9.36 -2.59 7.40
CA ARG A 191 8.84 -3.64 6.53
C ARG A 191 7.32 -3.70 6.64
N SER A 192 6.81 -3.64 7.87
CA SER A 192 5.37 -3.59 8.15
C SER A 192 4.67 -2.42 7.44
N THR A 193 5.34 -1.28 7.30
CA THR A 193 4.76 -0.16 6.54
C THR A 193 4.66 -0.49 5.05
N ALA A 194 5.70 -1.12 4.47
CA ALA A 194 5.72 -1.47 3.05
C ALA A 194 4.68 -2.54 2.69
N THR A 195 4.40 -3.48 3.59
CA THR A 195 3.37 -4.50 3.39
C THR A 195 1.95 -3.93 3.53
N VAL A 196 1.74 -2.96 4.41
CA VAL A 196 0.42 -2.37 4.70
C VAL A 196 -0.04 -1.37 3.63
N LEU A 197 0.89 -0.59 3.06
CA LEU A 197 0.56 0.55 2.20
C LEU A 197 -0.31 0.19 0.98
N PRO A 198 -0.05 -0.90 0.23
CA PRO A 198 -0.85 -1.21 -0.95
C PRO A 198 -2.30 -1.61 -0.60
N PHE A 199 -2.50 -2.35 0.49
CA PHE A 199 -3.84 -2.70 0.97
C PHE A 199 -4.58 -1.49 1.54
N LEU A 200 -3.87 -0.56 2.20
CA LEU A 200 -4.42 0.73 2.62
C LEU A 200 -4.93 1.54 1.41
N ILE A 201 -4.13 1.63 0.33
CA ILE A 201 -4.54 2.33 -0.89
C ILE A 201 -5.81 1.70 -1.46
N ALA A 202 -5.84 0.37 -1.59
CA ALA A 202 -6.99 -0.37 -2.10
C ALA A 202 -8.26 -0.10 -1.27
N LEU A 203 -8.17 -0.22 0.05
CA LEU A 203 -9.27 0.03 0.97
C LEU A 203 -9.71 1.50 0.96
N GLY A 204 -8.75 2.43 0.92
CA GLY A 204 -9.02 3.87 0.85
C GLY A 204 -9.79 4.27 -0.41
N LEU A 205 -9.41 3.77 -1.57
CA LEU A 205 -10.13 4.02 -2.83
C LEU A 205 -11.57 3.52 -2.77
N VAL A 206 -11.78 2.30 -2.26
CA VAL A 206 -13.12 1.70 -2.10
C VAL A 206 -13.98 2.58 -1.20
N VAL A 207 -13.45 2.94 -0.03
CA VAL A 207 -14.19 3.73 0.95
C VAL A 207 -14.55 5.12 0.42
N ILE A 208 -13.63 5.80 -0.28
CA ILE A 208 -13.91 7.13 -0.84
C ILE A 208 -15.01 7.02 -1.90
N MET A 209 -14.92 6.05 -2.82
CA MET A 209 -15.89 5.93 -3.93
C MET A 209 -17.28 5.49 -3.48
N PHE A 210 -17.36 4.43 -2.68
CA PHE A 210 -18.66 3.94 -2.21
C PHE A 210 -19.24 4.84 -1.11
N GLY A 211 -18.38 5.49 -0.32
CA GLY A 211 -18.80 6.51 0.65
C GLY A 211 -19.36 7.75 -0.04
N SER A 212 -18.73 8.23 -1.11
CA SER A 212 -19.24 9.36 -1.90
C SER A 212 -20.58 9.04 -2.55
N ALA A 213 -20.68 7.87 -3.21
CA ALA A 213 -21.90 7.44 -3.87
C ALA A 213 -23.08 7.27 -2.90
N ARG A 214 -22.87 6.63 -1.75
CA ARG A 214 -23.93 6.43 -0.74
C ARG A 214 -24.37 7.72 -0.06
N MET A 215 -23.51 8.75 -0.03
CA MET A 215 -23.87 10.07 0.47
C MET A 215 -24.42 11.01 -0.60
N GLY A 216 -24.53 10.57 -1.85
CA GLY A 216 -25.11 11.37 -2.94
C GLY A 216 -24.13 12.30 -3.64
N VAL A 217 -22.82 12.14 -3.42
CA VAL A 217 -21.76 12.80 -4.21
C VAL A 217 -21.31 11.85 -5.32
N GLY A 218 -21.87 12.06 -6.50
CA GLY A 218 -21.67 11.21 -7.68
C GLY A 218 -22.52 9.92 -7.63
N SER A 219 -22.64 9.24 -8.77
CA SER A 219 -23.34 7.97 -8.88
C SER A 219 -22.37 6.89 -9.34
N VAL A 220 -21.73 6.18 -8.39
CA VAL A 220 -20.77 5.13 -8.72
C VAL A 220 -21.41 3.76 -8.46
N ARG A 221 -21.67 3.03 -9.55
CA ARG A 221 -21.94 1.58 -9.49
C ARG A 221 -20.62 0.81 -9.40
N LEU A 222 -20.66 -0.44 -8.93
CA LEU A 222 -19.46 -1.29 -8.90
C LEU A 222 -18.79 -1.41 -10.29
N SER A 223 -19.59 -1.48 -11.35
CA SER A 223 -19.09 -1.46 -12.75
C SER A 223 -18.30 -0.19 -13.07
N GLY A 224 -18.77 0.97 -12.62
CA GLY A 224 -18.06 2.25 -12.77
C GLY A 224 -16.86 2.42 -11.85
N PHE A 225 -16.92 1.86 -10.65
CA PHE A 225 -15.75 1.78 -9.79
C PHE A 225 -14.63 0.94 -10.44
N LEU A 226 -14.99 -0.24 -10.96
CA LEU A 226 -14.03 -1.14 -11.60
C LEU A 226 -13.50 -0.56 -12.92
N SER A 227 -14.30 0.22 -13.66
CA SER A 227 -13.81 0.86 -14.88
C SER A 227 -12.77 1.95 -14.62
N VAL A 228 -12.92 2.72 -13.54
CA VAL A 228 -11.99 3.82 -13.21
C VAL A 228 -10.81 3.34 -12.35
N PHE A 229 -11.07 2.49 -11.36
CA PHE A 229 -10.09 2.10 -10.34
C PHE A 229 -9.74 0.61 -10.34
N GLY A 230 -10.36 -0.23 -11.17
CA GLY A 230 -10.13 -1.68 -11.15
C GLY A 230 -8.66 -2.04 -11.37
N LEU A 231 -7.98 -1.39 -12.31
CA LEU A 231 -6.55 -1.61 -12.56
C LEU A 231 -5.67 -1.07 -11.41
N ALA A 232 -6.03 0.09 -10.84
CA ALA A 232 -5.35 0.63 -9.66
C ALA A 232 -5.50 -0.30 -8.45
N LEU A 233 -6.67 -0.92 -8.28
CA LEU A 233 -6.93 -1.88 -7.22
C LEU A 233 -6.12 -3.16 -7.42
N ALA A 234 -6.12 -3.72 -8.64
CA ALA A 234 -5.38 -4.93 -8.97
C ALA A 234 -3.86 -4.73 -8.81
N THR A 235 -3.33 -3.58 -9.23
CA THR A 235 -1.90 -3.24 -9.09
C THR A 235 -1.52 -3.02 -7.63
N ALA A 236 -2.34 -2.32 -6.85
CA ALA A 236 -2.12 -2.17 -5.41
C ALA A 236 -2.13 -3.55 -4.72
N TRP A 237 -3.11 -4.41 -5.04
CA TRP A 237 -3.25 -5.72 -4.42
C TRP A 237 -2.08 -6.67 -4.73
N SER A 238 -1.76 -6.81 -6.01
CA SER A 238 -0.63 -7.64 -6.48
C SER A 238 0.70 -7.10 -5.97
N GLY A 239 0.86 -5.77 -5.90
CA GLY A 239 1.99 -5.11 -5.26
C GLY A 239 2.14 -5.48 -3.78
N GLY A 240 1.03 -5.50 -3.03
CA GLY A 240 1.02 -5.98 -1.64
C GLY A 240 1.53 -7.41 -1.50
N VAL A 241 1.02 -8.32 -2.34
CA VAL A 241 1.47 -9.72 -2.37
C VAL A 241 2.95 -9.83 -2.76
N ALA A 242 3.41 -9.04 -3.75
CA ALA A 242 4.80 -9.02 -4.18
C ALA A 242 5.74 -8.54 -3.06
N VAL A 243 5.39 -7.48 -2.32
CA VAL A 243 6.18 -7.00 -1.18
C VAL A 243 6.26 -8.08 -0.07
N ILE A 244 5.16 -8.78 0.18
CA ILE A 244 5.14 -9.91 1.11
C ILE A 244 6.08 -11.02 0.61
N ALA A 245 6.04 -11.37 -0.67
CA ALA A 245 6.88 -12.41 -1.27
C ALA A 245 8.38 -12.05 -1.28
N MET A 246 8.74 -10.79 -1.56
CA MET A 246 10.13 -10.31 -1.52
C MET A 246 10.79 -10.50 -0.15
N SER A 247 9.98 -10.65 0.89
CA SER A 247 10.43 -10.79 2.27
C SER A 247 10.39 -12.24 2.79
N ALA A 248 10.16 -13.20 1.89
CA ALA A 248 10.05 -14.63 2.19
C ALA A 248 11.36 -15.25 2.73
N GLY A 249 12.53 -14.86 2.21
CA GLY A 249 13.83 -15.40 2.64
C GLY A 249 14.05 -15.23 4.14
N ARG A 250 13.83 -14.02 4.65
CA ARG A 250 13.91 -13.71 6.08
C ARG A 250 12.89 -14.45 6.92
N ARG A 251 11.63 -14.55 6.48
CA ARG A 251 10.61 -15.33 7.20
C ARG A 251 10.98 -16.81 7.31
N ARG A 252 11.58 -17.39 6.26
CA ARG A 252 12.08 -18.77 6.30
C ARG A 252 13.24 -18.90 7.29
N ARG A 253 14.13 -17.92 7.35
CA ARG A 253 15.21 -17.88 8.35
C ARG A 253 14.67 -17.74 9.77
N ASP A 254 13.73 -16.83 10.02
CA ASP A 254 13.10 -16.64 11.33
C ASP A 254 12.34 -17.90 11.77
N ALA A 255 11.63 -18.54 10.84
CA ALA A 255 10.99 -19.83 11.07
C ALA A 255 12.00 -20.92 11.42
N ALA A 256 13.13 -21.01 10.71
CA ALA A 256 14.18 -21.97 11.00
C ALA A 256 14.83 -21.73 12.37
N LEU A 257 15.00 -20.46 12.78
CA LEU A 257 15.49 -20.10 14.11
C LEU A 257 14.51 -20.49 15.21
N LEU A 258 13.21 -20.25 15.01
CA LEU A 258 12.16 -20.69 15.94
C LEU A 258 12.11 -22.21 16.06
N SER A 259 12.17 -22.94 14.94
CA SER A 259 12.22 -24.40 14.94
C SER A 259 13.49 -24.93 15.63
N ALA A 260 14.65 -24.29 15.41
CA ALA A 260 15.89 -24.64 16.09
C ALA A 260 15.84 -24.38 17.61
N ALA A 261 15.07 -23.38 18.03
CA ALA A 261 14.77 -23.11 19.44
C ALA A 261 13.69 -24.04 20.05
N GLY A 262 13.20 -25.02 19.29
CA GLY A 262 12.23 -26.03 19.76
C GLY A 262 10.76 -25.67 19.51
N ALA A 263 10.45 -24.64 18.73
CA ALA A 263 9.07 -24.33 18.37
C ALA A 263 8.47 -25.42 17.45
N SER A 264 7.25 -25.85 17.75
CA SER A 264 6.52 -26.78 16.88
C SER A 264 6.14 -26.12 15.54
N ALA A 265 5.98 -26.93 14.49
CA ALA A 265 5.53 -26.46 13.18
C ALA A 265 4.20 -25.70 13.25
N GLY A 266 3.30 -26.12 14.14
CA GLY A 266 2.03 -25.44 14.41
C GLY A 266 2.23 -24.03 14.99
N GLN A 267 3.16 -23.86 15.94
CA GLN A 267 3.48 -22.54 16.53
C GLN A 267 4.12 -21.60 15.51
N VAL A 268 5.01 -22.10 14.67
CA VAL A 268 5.63 -21.31 13.59
C VAL A 268 4.58 -20.86 12.57
N ARG A 269 3.69 -21.77 12.15
CA ARG A 269 2.60 -21.42 11.23
C ARG A 269 1.63 -20.42 11.87
N ALA A 270 1.28 -20.60 13.14
CA ALA A 270 0.41 -19.67 13.86
C ALA A 270 1.04 -18.26 13.92
N ALA A 271 2.33 -18.15 14.22
CA ALA A 271 3.04 -16.87 14.24
C ALA A 271 3.05 -16.18 12.86
N GLN A 272 3.22 -16.95 11.77
CA GLN A 272 3.18 -16.44 10.41
C GLN A 272 1.79 -15.94 10.00
N VAL A 273 0.74 -16.70 10.28
CA VAL A 273 -0.64 -16.25 10.01
C VAL A 273 -0.91 -14.96 10.76
N LEU A 274 -0.49 -14.89 12.02
CA LEU A 274 -0.71 -13.73 12.86
C LEU A 274 0.08 -12.49 12.43
N GLU A 275 1.27 -12.65 11.85
CA GLU A 275 1.97 -11.56 11.15
C GLU A 275 1.08 -10.97 10.03
N GLY A 276 0.46 -11.85 9.23
CA GLY A 276 -0.53 -11.46 8.21
C GLY A 276 -1.73 -10.73 8.82
N VAL A 277 -2.29 -11.25 9.91
CA VAL A 277 -3.41 -10.63 10.65
C VAL A 277 -3.03 -9.22 11.12
N LEU A 278 -1.84 -9.03 11.69
CA LEU A 278 -1.37 -7.72 12.18
C LEU A 278 -1.22 -6.70 11.04
N HIS A 279 -0.75 -7.14 9.86
CA HIS A 279 -0.68 -6.26 8.68
C HIS A 279 -2.06 -5.91 8.14
N ALA A 280 -2.97 -6.89 8.03
CA ALA A 280 -4.34 -6.64 7.61
C ALA A 280 -5.06 -5.69 8.58
N PHE A 281 -4.90 -5.93 9.88
CA PHE A 281 -5.44 -5.07 10.94
C PHE A 281 -4.97 -3.62 10.79
N ALA A 282 -3.66 -3.40 10.60
CA ALA A 282 -3.13 -2.05 10.40
C ALA A 282 -3.68 -1.39 9.12
N ALA A 283 -3.80 -2.14 8.02
CA ALA A 283 -4.40 -1.62 6.78
C ALA A 283 -5.86 -1.22 6.97
N VAL A 284 -6.66 -2.08 7.63
CA VAL A 284 -8.08 -1.84 7.91
C VAL A 284 -8.28 -0.62 8.80
N LEU A 285 -7.53 -0.51 9.90
CA LEU A 285 -7.62 0.66 10.79
C LEU A 285 -7.26 1.96 10.07
N LEU A 286 -6.20 1.96 9.25
CA LEU A 286 -5.84 3.15 8.49
C LEU A 286 -6.87 3.48 7.41
N GLY A 287 -7.50 2.47 6.79
CA GLY A 287 -8.62 2.69 5.88
C GLY A 287 -9.86 3.27 6.58
N LEU A 288 -10.13 2.87 7.83
CA LEU A 288 -11.17 3.49 8.65
C LEU A 288 -10.84 4.95 9.01
N VAL A 289 -9.56 5.30 9.19
CA VAL A 289 -9.15 6.71 9.34
C VAL A 289 -9.42 7.48 8.06
N VAL A 290 -9.08 6.92 6.88
CA VAL A 290 -9.42 7.53 5.58
C VAL A 290 -10.94 7.68 5.45
N CYS A 291 -11.71 6.68 5.89
CA CYS A 291 -13.17 6.73 5.93
C CYS A 291 -13.71 7.89 6.75
N ALA A 292 -13.18 8.08 7.96
CA ALA A 292 -13.61 9.16 8.84
C ALA A 292 -13.31 10.53 8.22
N ILE A 293 -12.10 10.72 7.67
CA ILE A 293 -11.70 12.00 7.06
C ILE A 293 -12.50 12.26 5.77
N SER A 294 -12.66 11.27 4.90
CA SER A 294 -13.45 11.43 3.67
C SER A 294 -14.91 11.73 3.98
N THR A 295 -15.48 11.05 4.99
CA THR A 295 -16.85 11.32 5.46
C THR A 295 -17.00 12.75 5.96
N ALA A 296 -16.01 13.27 6.68
CA ALA A 296 -16.03 14.65 7.17
C ALA A 296 -15.99 15.70 6.06
N LEU A 297 -15.49 15.36 4.88
CA LEU A 297 -15.49 16.24 3.70
C LEU A 297 -16.75 16.06 2.84
N ILE A 298 -17.19 14.82 2.66
CA ILE A 298 -18.25 14.44 1.72
C ILE A 298 -19.65 14.64 2.33
N ALA A 299 -19.84 14.38 3.63
CA ALA A 299 -21.16 14.54 4.27
C ALA A 299 -21.65 16.00 4.21
N PRO A 300 -20.82 17.03 4.52
CA PRO A 300 -21.24 18.41 4.36
C PRO A 300 -21.46 18.81 2.89
N ALA A 301 -20.62 18.31 1.97
CA ALA A 301 -20.75 18.59 0.53
C ALA A 301 -22.04 18.03 -0.07
N SER A 302 -22.54 16.90 0.45
CA SER A 302 -23.82 16.30 0.03
C SER A 302 -25.05 16.84 0.78
N GLY A 303 -24.85 17.62 1.85
CA GLY A 303 -25.95 18.00 2.75
C GLY A 303 -26.49 16.82 3.57
N THR A 304 -25.72 15.74 3.71
CA THR A 304 -26.09 14.59 4.52
C THR A 304 -26.04 14.97 6.00
N ALA A 305 -27.15 14.80 6.72
CA ALA A 305 -27.20 15.03 8.16
C ALA A 305 -26.30 14.02 8.90
N TRP A 306 -25.54 14.48 9.91
CA TRP A 306 -24.63 13.64 10.69
C TRP A 306 -25.31 12.42 11.33
N ALA A 307 -26.59 12.53 11.70
CA ALA A 307 -27.37 11.42 12.23
C ALA A 307 -27.59 10.28 11.20
N GLN A 308 -27.56 10.59 9.91
CA GLN A 308 -27.77 9.63 8.82
C GLN A 308 -26.46 9.01 8.32
N VAL A 309 -25.31 9.63 8.64
CA VAL A 309 -23.98 9.18 8.20
C VAL A 309 -23.72 7.72 8.56
N PRO A 310 -23.98 7.23 9.79
CA PRO A 310 -23.72 5.83 10.13
C PRO A 310 -24.45 4.83 9.23
N GLY A 311 -25.68 5.16 8.78
CA GLY A 311 -26.47 4.32 7.88
C GLY A 311 -26.02 4.40 6.41
N ARG A 312 -25.30 5.45 6.02
CA ARG A 312 -24.81 5.68 4.64
C ARG A 312 -23.36 5.27 4.43
N LEU A 313 -22.63 4.90 5.47
CA LEU A 313 -21.26 4.40 5.33
C LEU A 313 -21.22 3.09 4.52
N PRO A 314 -20.14 2.86 3.75
CA PRO A 314 -19.99 1.67 2.90
C PRO A 314 -19.53 0.45 3.71
N TRP A 315 -20.30 0.07 4.73
CA TRP A 315 -19.94 -1.01 5.67
C TRP A 315 -19.73 -2.36 5.00
N VAL A 316 -20.54 -2.67 3.99
CA VAL A 316 -20.45 -3.94 3.25
C VAL A 316 -19.13 -3.97 2.47
N GLU A 317 -18.80 -2.89 1.78
CA GLU A 317 -17.60 -2.77 0.97
C GLU A 317 -16.35 -2.77 1.86
N ILE A 318 -16.39 -2.08 3.01
CA ILE A 318 -15.33 -2.15 4.03
C ILE A 318 -15.16 -3.58 4.54
N GLY A 319 -16.26 -4.27 4.86
CA GLY A 319 -16.22 -5.66 5.34
C GLY A 319 -15.62 -6.62 4.32
N VAL A 320 -16.08 -6.55 3.07
CA VAL A 320 -15.60 -7.40 1.97
C VAL A 320 -14.12 -7.13 1.67
N THR A 321 -13.72 -5.87 1.54
CA THR A 321 -12.33 -5.52 1.22
C THR A 321 -11.39 -5.74 2.40
N GLY A 322 -11.86 -5.56 3.63
CA GLY A 322 -11.14 -5.94 4.85
C GLY A 322 -10.94 -7.45 4.94
N ALA A 323 -11.98 -8.24 4.68
CA ALA A 323 -11.90 -9.71 4.66
C ALA A 323 -10.96 -10.21 3.55
N LEU A 324 -11.04 -9.63 2.36
CA LEU A 324 -10.14 -9.96 1.25
C LEU A 324 -8.69 -9.59 1.60
N THR A 325 -8.47 -8.43 2.25
CA THR A 325 -7.15 -7.99 2.73
C THR A 325 -6.57 -8.99 3.73
N LEU A 326 -7.40 -9.42 4.69
CA LEU A 326 -7.02 -10.44 5.67
C LEU A 326 -6.66 -11.76 5.01
N ALA A 327 -7.52 -12.26 4.12
CA ALA A 327 -7.31 -13.52 3.42
C ALA A 327 -6.03 -13.47 2.58
N THR A 328 -5.86 -12.44 1.76
CA THR A 328 -4.71 -12.32 0.85
C THR A 328 -3.40 -12.09 1.57
N THR A 329 -3.36 -11.30 2.64
CA THR A 329 -2.15 -11.14 3.46
C THR A 329 -1.77 -12.44 4.15
N CYS A 330 -2.72 -13.13 4.79
CA CYS A 330 -2.46 -14.40 5.47
C CYS A 330 -1.98 -15.47 4.47
N VAL A 331 -2.68 -15.64 3.35
CA VAL A 331 -2.30 -16.59 2.30
C VAL A 331 -0.93 -16.24 1.74
N ALA A 332 -0.65 -14.97 1.42
CA ALA A 332 0.63 -14.57 0.86
C ALA A 332 1.79 -14.84 1.84
N VAL A 333 1.60 -14.61 3.15
CA VAL A 333 2.62 -14.91 4.17
C VAL A 333 2.85 -16.41 4.28
N VAL A 334 1.78 -17.21 4.35
CA VAL A 334 1.86 -18.67 4.47
C VAL A 334 2.49 -19.30 3.22
N VAL A 335 2.03 -18.94 2.02
CA VAL A 335 2.58 -19.47 0.75
C VAL A 335 4.06 -19.12 0.61
N SER A 336 4.44 -17.89 0.97
CA SER A 336 5.85 -17.45 0.95
C SER A 336 6.75 -18.28 1.88
N ALA A 337 6.22 -18.71 3.02
CA ALA A 337 6.90 -19.62 3.94
C ALA A 337 6.90 -21.07 3.45
N TRP A 338 5.82 -21.51 2.78
CA TRP A 338 5.66 -22.86 2.26
C TRP A 338 6.62 -23.23 1.14
N ALA A 339 6.91 -22.28 0.23
CA ALA A 339 7.80 -22.48 -0.90
C ALA A 339 9.25 -22.92 -0.53
N GLY A 340 9.62 -22.92 0.76
CA GLY A 340 10.92 -23.40 1.26
C GLY A 340 10.88 -24.67 2.12
N HIS A 341 9.74 -25.36 2.28
CA HIS A 341 9.62 -26.51 3.20
C HIS A 341 10.49 -27.73 2.84
N GLY A 342 11.02 -27.81 1.61
CA GLY A 342 11.93 -28.89 1.20
C GLY A 342 13.38 -28.72 1.67
N ALA A 343 13.76 -27.54 2.19
CA ALA A 343 15.12 -27.29 2.67
C ALA A 343 15.22 -27.56 4.18
N GLY A 344 16.13 -28.45 4.58
CA GLY A 344 16.40 -28.70 6.00
C GLY A 344 16.79 -27.43 6.76
N THR A 345 16.51 -27.37 8.06
CA THR A 345 16.81 -26.20 8.92
C THR A 345 18.27 -25.76 8.82
N ALA A 346 19.20 -26.72 8.81
CA ALA A 346 20.63 -26.47 8.61
C ALA A 346 20.92 -25.88 7.22
N THR A 347 20.21 -26.31 6.18
CA THR A 347 20.37 -25.80 4.81
C THR A 347 19.87 -24.37 4.70
N VAL A 348 18.71 -24.06 5.29
CA VAL A 348 18.15 -22.70 5.32
C VAL A 348 19.05 -21.74 6.12
N LEU A 349 19.65 -22.21 7.22
CA LEU A 349 20.57 -21.40 8.02
C LEU A 349 21.96 -21.24 7.38
N ARG A 350 22.38 -22.20 6.54
CA ARG A 350 23.65 -22.13 5.79
C ARG A 350 23.53 -21.37 4.47
N ALA A 351 22.33 -21.29 3.90
CA ALA A 351 22.06 -20.47 2.73
C ALA A 351 22.31 -18.99 3.10
N ARG A 352 23.40 -18.42 2.57
CA ARG A 352 23.64 -16.98 2.62
C ARG A 352 22.73 -16.34 1.56
N ASP A 353 21.81 -15.49 2.01
CA ASP A 353 21.12 -14.52 1.14
C ASP A 353 22.15 -13.55 0.51
#